data_AF-A0A7S2DBW0-F1
#
_entry.id   AF-A0A7S2DBW0-F1
#
_cell.length_a   1.000
_cell.length_b   1.000
_cell.length_c   1.000
_cell.angle_alpha   90.00
_cell.angle_beta   90.00
_cell.angle_gamma   90.00
#
_symmetry.space_group_name_H-M   'P 1'
#
loop_
_entity.id
_entity.type
_entity.pdbx_description
1 polymer ?
#
loop_
_entity_poly.entity_id
_entity_poly.type
_entity_poly.pdbx_seq_one_letter_code
_entity_poly.pdbx_strand_id
1 'polypeptide(L)'
;CAAPSVGAGSAMSQNTSALNLEGLEYLDRYGVTAYMKDAVTLLLENRPSSPIAFISKYFRTVTQGSSPLLRAYRYIRLANPSQDAFVDNLVSAYVALDSRRGASGVTGAELLRLLRLLCADCLLDVSRPLLLLLDRTESDSVGFDAFSAAVRASIYYETFFVRASTLFATCDSQGTGLVARSLLELAIRQVREMR
;
A
#
# COMPACT_ATOMS: atom_id res chain seq x y z
N CYS A 1 -42.41 -11.62 -63.61
CA CYS A 1 -40.93 -11.65 -63.61
C CYS A 1 -40.41 -10.67 -62.57
N ALA A 2 -39.28 -11.02 -61.95
CA ALA A 2 -38.77 -10.61 -60.64
C ALA A 2 -38.54 -9.10 -60.41
N ALA A 3 -38.71 -8.69 -59.15
CA ALA A 3 -38.13 -7.48 -58.58
C ALA A 3 -36.67 -7.75 -58.12
N PRO A 4 -35.75 -6.77 -58.17
CA PRO A 4 -34.44 -6.93 -57.56
C PRO A 4 -34.48 -6.54 -56.08
N SER A 5 -33.94 -7.42 -55.25
CA SER A 5 -33.76 -7.29 -53.81
C SER A 5 -32.60 -6.35 -53.47
N VAL A 6 -32.84 -5.44 -52.52
CA VAL A 6 -31.81 -4.58 -51.92
C VAL A 6 -30.99 -5.41 -50.93
N GLY A 7 -29.76 -5.76 -51.31
CA GLY A 7 -28.76 -6.31 -50.40
C GLY A 7 -28.03 -5.19 -49.64
N ALA A 8 -28.56 -4.77 -48.50
CA ALA A 8 -27.90 -3.83 -47.58
C ALA A 8 -27.87 -4.44 -46.18
N GLY A 9 -26.95 -5.38 -45.95
CA GLY A 9 -26.91 -6.16 -44.70
C GLY A 9 -25.54 -6.43 -44.09
N SER A 10 -24.43 -5.95 -44.66
CA SER A 10 -23.10 -6.43 -44.23
C SER A 10 -22.06 -5.36 -43.86
N ALA A 11 -22.34 -4.06 -44.07
CA ALA A 11 -21.35 -3.00 -43.80
C ALA A 11 -21.35 -2.48 -42.34
N MET A 12 -22.45 -2.65 -41.59
CA MET A 12 -22.61 -2.07 -40.25
C MET A 12 -21.91 -2.87 -39.13
N SER A 13 -21.63 -4.16 -39.35
CA SER A 13 -21.07 -5.04 -38.30
C SER A 13 -19.53 -5.03 -38.26
N GLN A 14 -18.88 -4.70 -39.39
CA GLN A 14 -17.42 -4.61 -39.51
C GLN A 14 -16.86 -3.29 -38.95
N ASN A 15 -17.67 -2.22 -38.90
CA ASN A 15 -17.22 -0.90 -38.45
C ASN A 15 -17.21 -0.77 -36.92
N THR A 16 -18.12 -1.45 -36.21
CA THR A 16 -18.19 -1.46 -34.73
C THR A 16 -17.07 -2.29 -34.11
N SER A 17 -16.60 -3.31 -34.81
CA SER A 17 -15.50 -4.17 -34.37
C SER A 17 -14.14 -3.48 -34.55
N ALA A 18 -13.94 -2.75 -35.65
CA ALA A 18 -12.73 -1.96 -35.89
C ALA A 18 -12.58 -0.78 -34.90
N LEU A 19 -13.66 -0.02 -34.64
CA LEU A 19 -13.66 1.08 -33.65
C LEU A 19 -13.44 0.58 -32.21
N ASN A 20 -13.95 -0.61 -31.87
CA ASN A 20 -13.70 -1.22 -30.56
C ASN A 20 -12.25 -1.70 -30.41
N LEU A 21 -11.64 -2.23 -31.48
CA LEU A 21 -10.24 -2.65 -31.48
C LEU A 21 -9.33 -1.42 -31.30
N GLU A 22 -9.61 -0.34 -32.00
CA GLU A 22 -8.89 0.93 -31.91
C GLU A 22 -9.05 1.59 -30.53
N GLY A 23 -10.25 1.51 -29.93
CA GLY A 23 -10.52 1.97 -28.57
C GLY A 23 -9.81 1.15 -27.48
N LEU A 24 -9.76 -0.18 -27.62
CA LEU A 24 -9.03 -1.05 -26.70
C LEU A 24 -7.52 -0.84 -26.79
N GLU A 25 -6.98 -0.73 -28.01
CA GLU A 25 -5.57 -0.39 -28.24
C GLU A 25 -5.21 0.98 -27.67
N TYR A 26 -6.11 1.98 -27.80
CA TYR A 26 -5.94 3.28 -27.16
C TYR A 26 -5.86 3.13 -25.63
N LEU A 27 -6.81 2.44 -25.01
CA LEU A 27 -6.83 2.25 -23.55
C LEU A 27 -5.58 1.50 -23.05
N ASP A 28 -5.10 0.52 -23.79
CA ASP A 28 -3.89 -0.24 -23.45
C ASP A 28 -2.63 0.62 -23.62
N ARG A 29 -2.55 1.41 -24.69
CA ARG A 29 -1.44 2.35 -24.94
C ARG A 29 -1.27 3.38 -23.84
N TYR A 30 -2.37 3.85 -23.24
CA TYR A 30 -2.33 4.80 -22.12
C TYR A 30 -2.35 4.13 -20.74
N GLY A 31 -2.28 2.79 -20.68
CA GLY A 31 -2.25 2.03 -19.42
C GLY A 31 -3.55 2.10 -18.61
N VAL A 32 -4.65 2.56 -19.21
CA VAL A 32 -5.96 2.72 -18.54
C VAL A 32 -6.48 1.37 -18.07
N THR A 33 -6.29 0.32 -18.87
CA THR A 33 -6.65 -1.05 -18.50
C THR A 33 -5.93 -1.51 -17.23
N ALA A 34 -4.65 -1.16 -17.05
CA ALA A 34 -3.88 -1.51 -15.86
C ALA A 34 -4.43 -0.78 -14.62
N TYR A 35 -4.74 0.50 -14.75
CA TYR A 35 -5.34 1.28 -13.65
C TYR A 35 -6.75 0.83 -13.29
N MET A 36 -7.55 0.43 -14.29
CA MET A 36 -8.89 -0.12 -14.05
C MET A 36 -8.81 -1.47 -13.33
N LYS A 37 -7.93 -2.37 -13.78
CA LYS A 37 -7.69 -3.65 -13.10
C LYS A 37 -7.28 -3.43 -11.65
N ASP A 38 -6.29 -2.58 -11.41
CA ASP A 38 -5.83 -2.25 -10.06
C ASP A 38 -6.94 -1.62 -9.20
N ALA A 39 -7.68 -0.62 -9.71
CA ALA A 39 -8.79 0.00 -8.98
C ALA A 39 -9.87 -1.02 -8.58
N VAL A 40 -10.25 -1.92 -9.49
CA VAL A 40 -11.26 -2.95 -9.24
C VAL A 40 -10.74 -4.00 -8.26
N THR A 41 -9.50 -4.47 -8.41
CA THR A 41 -8.87 -5.40 -7.46
C THR A 41 -8.89 -4.79 -6.06
N LEU A 42 -8.38 -3.57 -5.89
CA LEU A 42 -8.36 -2.92 -4.58
C LEU A 42 -9.76 -2.71 -4.00
N LEU A 43 -10.76 -2.42 -4.83
CA LEU A 43 -12.14 -2.27 -4.40
C LEU A 43 -12.70 -3.60 -3.86
N LEU A 44 -12.45 -4.70 -4.59
CA LEU A 44 -12.96 -6.02 -4.24
C LEU A 44 -12.28 -6.60 -3.00
N GLU A 45 -10.97 -6.37 -2.85
CA GLU A 45 -10.22 -6.83 -1.67
C GLU A 45 -10.58 -6.01 -0.42
N ASN A 46 -10.60 -4.67 -0.53
CA ASN A 46 -10.76 -3.81 0.66
C ASN A 46 -12.23 -3.52 1.02
N ARG A 47 -13.18 -3.78 0.12
CA ARG A 47 -14.64 -3.59 0.29
C ARG A 47 -15.03 -2.33 1.08
N PRO A 48 -14.58 -1.14 0.63
CA PRO A 48 -14.83 0.10 1.36
C PRO A 48 -16.32 0.41 1.45
N SER A 49 -16.73 1.07 2.54
CA SER A 49 -18.13 1.48 2.77
C SER A 49 -18.68 2.42 1.71
N SER A 50 -17.81 3.18 1.03
CA SER A 50 -18.17 4.04 -0.11
C SER A 50 -17.34 3.70 -1.35
N PRO A 51 -17.79 2.72 -2.17
CA PRO A 51 -17.08 2.28 -3.37
C PRO A 51 -16.79 3.40 -4.39
N ILE A 52 -17.75 4.30 -4.60
CA ILE A 52 -17.63 5.38 -5.60
C ILE A 52 -16.59 6.41 -5.16
N ALA A 53 -16.61 6.81 -3.87
CA ALA A 53 -15.63 7.75 -3.33
C ALA A 53 -14.21 7.14 -3.37
N PHE A 54 -14.09 5.84 -3.11
CA PHE A 54 -12.84 5.10 -3.21
C PHE A 54 -12.25 5.16 -4.63
N ILE A 55 -13.03 4.80 -5.65
CA ILE A 55 -12.59 4.82 -7.05
C ILE A 55 -12.20 6.25 -7.48
N SER A 56 -13.00 7.26 -7.11
CA SER A 56 -12.71 8.65 -7.43
C SER A 56 -11.38 9.11 -6.82
N LYS A 57 -11.13 8.75 -5.55
CA LYS A 57 -9.87 9.04 -4.87
C LYS A 57 -8.70 8.32 -5.54
N TYR A 58 -8.85 7.05 -5.89
CA TYR A 58 -7.83 6.28 -6.59
C TYR A 58 -7.40 6.98 -7.89
N PHE A 59 -8.35 7.27 -8.79
CA PHE A 59 -8.04 7.87 -10.10
C PHE A 59 -7.47 9.27 -9.98
N ARG A 60 -7.99 10.11 -9.07
CA ARG A 60 -7.40 11.44 -8.79
C ARG A 60 -5.93 11.34 -8.45
N THR A 61 -5.55 10.31 -7.70
CA THR A 61 -4.18 10.19 -7.21
C THR A 61 -3.23 9.55 -8.22
N VAL A 62 -3.75 8.68 -9.10
CA VAL A 62 -2.97 8.11 -10.20
C VAL A 62 -2.75 9.14 -11.31
N THR A 63 -3.77 9.91 -11.69
CA THR A 63 -3.66 10.94 -12.75
C THR A 63 -2.74 12.10 -12.38
N GLN A 64 -2.50 12.32 -11.08
CA GLN A 64 -1.54 13.32 -10.59
C GLN A 64 -0.07 12.85 -10.61
N GLY A 65 0.23 11.65 -11.13
CA GLY A 65 1.60 11.16 -11.24
C GLY A 65 2.16 10.61 -9.92
N SER A 66 1.49 9.61 -9.34
CA SER A 66 1.99 8.96 -8.12
C SER A 66 3.25 8.15 -8.38
N SER A 67 4.34 8.50 -7.70
CA SER A 67 5.58 7.70 -7.68
C SER A 67 5.32 6.27 -7.19
N PRO A 68 6.13 5.29 -7.61
CA PRO A 68 6.07 3.90 -7.12
C PRO A 68 6.04 3.82 -5.58
N LEU A 69 6.87 4.63 -4.92
CA LEU A 69 6.93 4.76 -3.48
C LEU A 69 5.59 5.18 -2.85
N LEU A 70 4.97 6.23 -3.38
CA LEU A 70 3.68 6.70 -2.86
C LEU A 70 2.55 5.70 -3.14
N ARG A 71 2.65 4.93 -4.22
CA ARG A 71 1.70 3.86 -4.53
C ARG A 71 1.81 2.72 -3.52
N ALA A 72 3.03 2.25 -3.26
CA ALA A 72 3.32 1.23 -2.26
C ALA A 72 2.85 1.63 -0.85
N TYR A 73 3.17 2.86 -0.44
CA TYR A 73 2.68 3.42 0.83
C TYR A 73 1.15 3.37 0.93
N ARG A 74 0.44 3.72 -0.14
CA ARG A 74 -1.03 3.70 -0.13
C ARG A 74 -1.58 2.30 -0.01
N TYR A 75 -1.09 1.33 -0.80
CA TYR A 75 -1.54 -0.06 -0.67
C TYR A 75 -1.43 -0.54 0.77
N ILE A 76 -0.30 -0.28 1.43
CA ILE A 76 -0.10 -0.66 2.84
C ILE A 76 -1.11 0.01 3.77
N ARG A 77 -1.51 1.26 3.49
CA ARG A 77 -2.49 2.02 4.29
C ARG A 77 -3.95 1.73 3.91
N LEU A 78 -4.24 0.91 2.89
CA LEU A 78 -5.62 0.58 2.49
C LEU A 78 -6.31 -0.38 3.46
N ALA A 79 -5.54 -1.30 4.05
CA ALA A 79 -6.04 -2.29 4.99
C ALA A 79 -5.26 -2.22 6.31
N ASN A 80 -5.95 -2.53 7.41
CA ASN A 80 -5.30 -2.79 8.69
C ASN A 80 -4.56 -4.16 8.62
N PRO A 81 -3.41 -4.34 9.29
CA PRO A 81 -2.69 -5.62 9.31
C PRO A 81 -3.50 -6.86 9.72
N SER A 82 -4.61 -6.66 10.44
CA SER A 82 -5.52 -7.72 10.88
C SER A 82 -6.56 -8.13 9.83
N GLN A 83 -6.65 -7.42 8.69
CA GLN A 83 -7.59 -7.72 7.60
C GLN A 83 -6.94 -8.64 6.57
N ASP A 84 -7.72 -9.54 5.97
CA ASP A 84 -7.23 -10.51 4.98
C ASP A 84 -6.60 -9.82 3.75
N ALA A 85 -7.24 -8.75 3.27
CA ALA A 85 -6.77 -7.93 2.15
C ALA A 85 -5.39 -7.29 2.37
N PHE A 86 -4.87 -7.27 3.60
CA PHE A 86 -3.56 -6.70 3.89
C PHE A 86 -2.42 -7.43 3.18
N VAL A 87 -2.52 -8.76 3.03
CA VAL A 87 -1.46 -9.54 2.35
C VAL A 87 -1.42 -9.20 0.87
N ASP A 88 -2.57 -9.11 0.20
CA ASP A 88 -2.65 -8.73 -1.23
C ASP A 88 -2.17 -7.30 -1.46
N ASN A 89 -2.50 -6.40 -0.53
CA ASN A 89 -1.98 -5.04 -0.53
C ASN A 89 -0.45 -5.00 -0.34
N LEU A 90 0.13 -5.87 0.51
CA LEU A 90 1.59 -5.98 0.66
C LEU A 90 2.27 -6.45 -0.62
N VAL A 91 1.69 -7.45 -1.30
CA VAL A 91 2.19 -7.93 -2.60
C VAL A 91 2.15 -6.80 -3.62
N SER A 92 1.03 -6.08 -3.70
CA SER A 92 0.87 -4.93 -4.61
C SER A 92 1.90 -3.82 -4.31
N ALA A 93 2.21 -3.58 -3.04
CA ALA A 93 3.24 -2.64 -2.62
C ALA A 93 4.66 -3.08 -3.02
N TYR A 94 4.97 -4.37 -2.84
CA TYR A 94 6.25 -4.94 -3.24
C TYR A 94 6.45 -4.84 -4.76
N VAL A 95 5.46 -5.28 -5.54
CA VAL A 95 5.50 -5.22 -7.02
C VAL A 95 5.59 -3.78 -7.52
N ALA A 96 4.92 -2.83 -6.86
CA ALA A 96 5.04 -1.43 -7.22
C ALA A 96 6.47 -0.91 -7.06
N LEU A 97 7.20 -1.34 -6.04
CA LEU A 97 8.60 -0.95 -5.80
C LEU A 97 9.60 -1.76 -6.62
N ASP A 98 9.27 -2.99 -7.01
CA ASP A 98 10.13 -3.88 -7.81
C ASP A 98 10.19 -3.42 -9.29
N SER A 99 10.84 -2.27 -9.50
CA SER A 99 10.83 -1.54 -10.77
C SER A 99 12.05 -1.82 -11.66
N ARG A 100 13.03 -2.62 -11.20
CA ARG A 100 14.30 -2.80 -11.91
C ARG A 100 14.22 -3.90 -12.97
N ARG A 101 14.38 -3.52 -14.24
CA ARG A 101 14.61 -4.46 -15.34
C ARG A 101 16.01 -5.07 -15.20
N GLY A 102 16.11 -6.28 -14.65
CA GLY A 102 17.34 -7.09 -14.63
C GLY A 102 17.87 -7.46 -13.25
N ALA A 103 17.34 -6.90 -12.17
CA ALA A 103 17.60 -7.34 -10.80
C ALA A 103 16.25 -7.52 -10.10
N SER A 104 15.97 -8.74 -9.63
CA SER A 104 14.74 -9.01 -8.89
C SER A 104 14.82 -8.42 -7.49
N GLY A 105 13.80 -7.67 -7.11
CA GLY A 105 13.53 -7.28 -5.73
C GLY A 105 13.78 -5.80 -5.43
N VAL A 106 13.11 -5.38 -4.35
CA VAL A 106 13.11 -4.01 -3.84
C VAL A 106 14.49 -3.68 -3.29
N THR A 107 15.08 -2.53 -3.65
CA THR A 107 16.33 -2.11 -3.01
C THR A 107 16.14 -1.85 -1.52
N GLY A 108 17.19 -2.06 -0.73
CA GLY A 108 17.22 -1.55 0.64
C GLY A 108 16.96 -0.04 0.71
N ALA A 109 17.41 0.74 -0.28
CA ALA A 109 17.13 2.17 -0.39
C ALA A 109 15.63 2.50 -0.59
N GLU A 110 14.92 1.75 -1.45
CA GLU A 110 13.48 1.90 -1.67
C GLU A 110 12.68 1.47 -0.44
N LEU A 111 13.07 0.35 0.18
CA LEU A 111 12.49 -0.08 1.46
C LEU A 111 12.69 1.02 2.50
N LEU A 112 13.90 1.53 2.67
CA LEU A 112 14.21 2.58 3.66
C LEU A 112 13.35 3.83 3.46
N ARG A 113 13.15 4.28 2.22
CA ARG A 113 12.25 5.40 1.90
C ARG A 113 10.81 5.11 2.29
N LEU A 114 10.33 3.89 2.02
CA LEU A 114 8.98 3.47 2.42
C LEU A 114 8.83 3.43 3.94
N LEU A 115 9.80 2.86 4.66
CA LEU A 115 9.78 2.80 6.12
C LEU A 115 9.73 4.20 6.73
N ARG A 116 10.45 5.18 6.17
CA ARG A 116 10.37 6.58 6.62
C ARG A 116 8.98 7.19 6.44
N LEU A 117 8.28 6.86 5.35
CA LEU A 117 6.89 7.31 5.16
C LEU A 117 5.93 6.61 6.14
N LEU A 118 6.12 5.32 6.38
CA LEU A 118 5.28 4.56 7.32
C LEU A 118 5.47 5.03 8.77
N CYS A 119 6.70 5.37 9.13
CA CYS A 119 7.08 5.83 10.46
C CYS A 119 7.25 7.36 10.54
N ALA A 120 6.56 8.13 9.70
CA ALA A 120 6.73 9.60 9.66
C ALA A 120 6.41 10.28 11.00
N ASP A 121 5.47 9.70 11.76
CA ASP A 121 5.06 10.19 13.08
C ASP A 121 5.92 9.65 14.23
N CYS A 122 6.97 8.88 13.92
CA CYS A 122 7.88 8.36 14.92
C CYS A 122 8.89 9.44 15.34
N LEU A 123 9.00 9.68 16.65
CA LEU A 123 9.96 10.64 17.22
C LEU A 123 11.42 10.25 16.97
N LEU A 124 11.68 8.98 16.65
CA LEU A 124 13.00 8.43 16.36
C LEU A 124 13.03 7.88 14.94
N ASP A 125 14.10 8.15 14.18
CA ASP A 125 14.29 7.51 12.88
C ASP A 125 14.65 6.02 13.06
N VAL A 126 13.63 5.17 13.06
CA VAL A 126 13.76 3.71 13.16
C VAL A 126 14.00 3.05 11.80
N SER A 127 13.96 3.81 10.70
CA SER A 127 14.01 3.24 9.34
C SER A 127 15.34 2.53 9.05
N ARG A 128 16.47 3.13 9.45
CA ARG A 128 17.81 2.55 9.25
C ARG A 128 18.10 1.40 10.23
N PRO A 129 17.80 1.51 11.53
CA PRO A 129 17.85 0.35 12.44
C PRO A 129 17.04 -0.85 11.96
N LEU A 130 15.84 -0.64 11.40
CA LEU A 130 15.02 -1.71 10.85
C LEU A 130 15.70 -2.41 9.67
N LEU A 131 16.35 -1.66 8.78
CA LEU A 131 17.09 -2.25 7.66
C LEU A 131 18.28 -3.10 8.14
N LEU A 132 18.99 -2.63 9.17
CA LEU A 132 20.10 -3.37 9.78
C LEU A 132 19.62 -4.63 10.51
N LEU A 133 18.45 -4.59 11.16
CA LEU A 133 17.85 -5.78 11.80
C LEU A 133 17.50 -6.88 10.80
N LEU A 134 17.32 -6.54 9.52
CA LEU A 134 17.12 -7.50 8.43
C LEU A 134 18.43 -8.03 7.84
N ASP A 135 19.58 -7.59 8.38
CA ASP A 135 20.91 -7.86 7.82
C ASP A 135 21.03 -7.40 6.36
N ARG A 136 20.52 -6.19 6.08
CA ARG A 136 20.54 -5.58 4.74
C ARG A 136 21.13 -4.18 4.76
N THR A 137 21.69 -3.79 3.62
CA THR A 137 22.18 -2.46 3.29
C THR A 137 21.31 -1.82 2.22
N GLU A 138 21.51 -0.51 1.97
CA GLU A 138 20.72 0.21 0.97
C GLU A 138 20.92 -0.29 -0.47
N SER A 139 22.08 -0.90 -0.75
CA SER A 139 22.42 -1.48 -2.05
C SER A 139 21.86 -2.89 -2.27
N ASP A 140 21.48 -3.58 -1.21
CA ASP A 140 21.04 -4.97 -1.29
C ASP A 140 19.65 -5.09 -1.93
N SER A 141 19.41 -6.24 -2.54
CA SER A 141 18.05 -6.63 -2.91
C SER A 141 17.34 -7.23 -1.69
N VAL A 142 16.13 -6.76 -1.44
CA VAL A 142 15.25 -7.20 -0.36
C VAL A 142 14.13 -8.03 -0.97
N GLY A 143 14.10 -9.31 -0.63
CA GLY A 143 13.01 -10.22 -1.01
C GLY A 143 11.71 -9.93 -0.25
N PHE A 144 10.61 -10.51 -0.73
CA PHE A 144 9.28 -10.27 -0.20
C PHE A 144 9.15 -10.56 1.30
N ASP A 145 9.74 -11.64 1.81
CA ASP A 145 9.63 -12.01 3.23
C ASP A 145 10.25 -10.95 4.15
N ALA A 146 11.45 -10.49 3.83
CA ALA A 146 12.14 -9.43 4.57
C ALA A 146 11.41 -8.09 4.45
N PHE A 147 10.90 -7.76 3.25
CA PHE A 147 10.07 -6.59 3.02
C PHE A 147 8.80 -6.62 3.89
N SER A 148 8.06 -7.73 3.87
CA SER A 148 6.83 -7.94 4.63
C SER A 148 7.08 -7.82 6.14
N ALA A 149 8.15 -8.44 6.64
CA ALA A 149 8.56 -8.32 8.04
C ALA A 149 8.84 -6.86 8.44
N ALA A 150 9.58 -6.13 7.60
CA ALA A 150 9.91 -4.72 7.84
C ALA A 150 8.67 -3.81 7.89
N VAL A 151 7.75 -3.98 6.93
CA VAL A 151 6.51 -3.20 6.87
C VAL A 151 5.62 -3.51 8.07
N ARG A 152 5.46 -4.79 8.43
CA ARG A 152 4.68 -5.18 9.62
C ARG A 152 5.29 -4.59 10.89
N ALA A 153 6.61 -4.69 11.08
CA ALA A 153 7.29 -4.09 12.21
C ALA A 153 7.03 -2.58 12.29
N SER A 154 7.08 -1.89 11.15
CA SER A 154 6.81 -0.44 11.03
C SER A 154 5.39 -0.07 11.49
N ILE A 155 4.38 -0.86 11.13
CA ILE A 155 3.00 -0.62 11.56
C ILE A 155 2.82 -0.93 13.05
N TYR A 156 3.49 -1.96 13.57
CA TYR A 156 3.44 -2.27 15.01
C TYR A 156 4.07 -1.17 15.87
N TYR A 157 5.06 -0.42 15.36
CA TYR A 157 5.60 0.73 16.08
C TYR A 157 4.54 1.79 16.35
N GLU A 158 3.66 2.09 15.40
CA GLU A 158 2.57 3.06 15.59
C GLU A 158 1.68 2.63 16.78
N THR A 159 1.29 1.35 16.82
CA THR A 159 0.53 0.79 17.94
C THR A 159 1.33 0.80 19.25
N PHE A 160 2.64 0.55 19.18
CA PHE A 160 3.52 0.59 20.35
C PHE A 160 3.58 1.99 20.96
N PHE A 161 3.77 3.04 20.14
CA PHE A 161 3.82 4.41 20.63
C PHE A 161 2.51 4.85 21.26
N VAL A 162 1.36 4.52 20.66
CA VAL A 162 0.05 4.79 21.29
C VAL A 162 -0.02 4.14 22.68
N ARG A 163 0.38 2.86 22.79
CA ARG A 163 0.40 2.15 24.08
C ARG A 163 1.38 2.73 25.08
N ALA A 164 2.59 3.07 24.64
CA ALA A 164 3.62 3.66 25.47
C ALA A 164 3.21 5.05 25.99
N SER A 165 2.61 5.87 25.13
CA SER A 165 2.06 7.18 25.49
C SER A 165 0.90 7.06 26.49
N THR A 166 -0.02 6.12 26.28
CA THR A 166 -1.10 5.86 27.24
C THR A 166 -0.55 5.39 28.59
N LEU A 167 0.41 4.46 28.58
CA LEU A 167 1.06 3.98 29.81
C LEU A 167 1.76 5.14 30.54
N PHE A 168 2.51 5.97 29.81
CA PHE A 168 3.17 7.14 30.37
C PHE A 168 2.16 8.11 31.00
N ALA A 169 1.07 8.43 30.30
CA ALA A 169 0.02 9.32 30.80
C ALA A 169 -0.67 8.76 32.06
N THR A 170 -0.84 7.43 32.16
CA THR A 170 -1.37 6.82 33.40
C THR A 170 -0.39 6.94 34.58
N CYS A 171 0.91 6.96 34.30
CA CYS A 171 1.96 7.09 35.30
C CYS A 171 2.19 8.55 35.72
N ASP A 172 2.07 9.49 34.78
CA ASP A 172 2.22 10.93 35.00
C ASP A 172 0.86 11.60 35.24
N SER A 173 0.18 11.19 36.31
CA SER A 173 -1.15 11.71 36.66
C SER A 173 -1.18 13.22 36.93
N GLN A 174 -0.01 13.83 37.19
CA GLN A 174 0.14 15.26 37.44
C GLN A 174 0.56 16.06 36.18
N GLY A 175 0.79 15.41 35.04
CA GLY A 175 1.15 16.07 33.78
C GLY A 175 2.50 16.80 33.84
N THR A 176 3.44 16.30 34.64
CA THR A 176 4.77 16.89 34.85
C THR A 176 5.74 16.63 33.69
N GLY A 177 5.40 15.69 32.80
CA GLY A 177 6.29 15.20 31.75
C GLY A 177 7.40 14.29 32.25
N LEU A 178 7.38 13.89 33.53
CA LEU A 178 8.38 13.04 34.17
C LEU A 178 7.71 11.91 34.93
N VAL A 179 8.25 10.69 34.79
CA VAL A 179 7.77 9.51 35.53
C VAL A 179 8.95 8.89 36.27
N ALA A 180 8.76 8.61 37.56
CA ALA A 180 9.76 7.89 38.34
C ALA A 180 9.96 6.48 37.77
N ARG A 181 11.23 6.09 37.56
CA ARG A 181 11.60 4.80 36.96
C ARG A 181 10.93 3.61 37.65
N SER A 182 10.89 3.60 38.98
CA SER A 182 10.25 2.54 39.78
C SER A 182 8.75 2.39 39.50
N LEU A 183 8.06 3.50 39.27
CA LEU A 183 6.63 3.52 38.97
C LEU A 183 6.37 3.01 37.54
N LEU A 184 7.19 3.41 36.57
CA LEU A 184 7.13 2.89 35.21
C LEU A 184 7.43 1.39 35.16
N GLU A 185 8.45 0.91 35.89
CA GLU A 185 8.79 -0.51 35.98
C GLU A 185 7.64 -1.34 36.58
N LEU A 186 6.96 -0.83 37.60
CA LEU A 186 5.77 -1.47 38.18
C LEU A 186 4.62 -1.53 37.17
N ALA A 187 4.34 -0.42 36.49
CA ALA A 187 3.28 -0.35 35.50
C ALA A 187 3.53 -1.31 34.31
N ILE A 188 4.78 -1.41 33.85
CA ILE A 188 5.17 -2.38 32.81
C ILE A 188 4.95 -3.83 33.28
N ARG A 189 5.28 -4.16 34.53
CA ARG A 189 5.03 -5.51 35.09
C ARG A 189 3.55 -5.85 35.10
N GLN A 190 2.70 -4.93 35.59
CA GLN A 190 1.25 -5.13 35.62
C GLN A 190 0.65 -5.35 34.22
N VAL A 191 1.12 -4.60 33.22
CA VAL A 191 0.67 -4.77 31.82
C VAL A 191 1.10 -6.12 31.23
N ARG A 192 2.25 -6.68 31.65
CA ARG A 192 2.69 -8.02 31.22
C ARG A 192 1.88 -9.15 31.84
N GLU A 193 1.35 -8.96 33.06
CA GLU A 193 0.55 -9.96 33.78
C GLU A 193 -0.92 -10.01 33.32
N MET A 194 -1.41 -8.97 32.63
CA MET A 194 -2.77 -8.93 32.08
C MET A 194 -2.92 -9.52 30.66
N ARG A 195 -1.84 -10.04 30.07
CA ARG A 195 -1.84 -10.73 28.77
C ARG A 195 -1.75 -12.23 28.94
#